data_AF-A0A961SFG4-F1
#
_entry.id   AF-A0A961SFG4-F1
#
_cell.length_a   1.000
_cell.length_b   1.000
_cell.length_c   1.000
_cell.angle_alpha   90.00
_cell.angle_beta   90.00
_cell.angle_gamma   90.00
#
_symmetry.space_group_name_H-M   'P 1'
#
loop_
_entity.id
_entity.type
_entity.pdbx_description
1 polymer ?
#
loop_
_entity_poly.entity_id
_entity_poly.type
_entity_poly.pdbx_seq_one_letter_code
_entity_poly.pdbx_strand_id
1 'polypeptide(L)'
;YGQRDPLQEYKGESFELFQAMLANLRQAVTSQMARVELVQEDPLAQAKQAAAKMLADGEGSDEFDASEYGDEELDFSNLPEGWQNTRRNDPCPCGSGKKFKHCHGKYV
;
A
#
# COMPACT_ATOMS: atom_id res chain seq x y z
N TYR A 1 -4.40 -71.16 30.16
CA TYR A 1 -4.46 -69.78 29.66
C TYR A 1 -4.47 -69.85 28.15
N GLY A 2 -5.65 -69.65 27.54
CA GLY A 2 -5.82 -69.79 26.09
C GLY A 2 -4.98 -68.76 25.35
N GLN A 3 -4.21 -69.24 24.37
CA GLN A 3 -3.36 -68.44 23.51
C GLN A 3 -4.26 -67.47 22.72
N ARG A 4 -4.38 -66.22 23.18
CA ARG A 4 -5.02 -65.16 22.37
C ARG A 4 -4.20 -65.03 21.09
N ASP A 5 -4.90 -64.83 19.98
CA ASP A 5 -4.25 -64.71 18.67
C ASP A 5 -3.27 -63.52 18.72
N PRO A 6 -1.95 -63.74 18.51
CA PRO A 6 -0.95 -62.67 18.55
C PRO A 6 -1.26 -61.52 17.60
N LEU A 7 -1.94 -61.79 16.49
CA LEU A 7 -2.35 -60.77 15.54
C LEU A 7 -3.40 -59.82 16.12
N GLN A 8 -4.29 -60.33 16.98
CA GLN A 8 -5.33 -59.53 17.62
C GLN A 8 -4.76 -58.65 18.74
N GLU A 9 -3.78 -59.14 19.48
CA GLU A 9 -3.07 -58.33 20.48
C GLU A 9 -2.28 -57.19 19.82
N TYR A 10 -1.54 -57.49 18.75
CA TYR A 10 -0.84 -56.46 17.97
C TYR A 10 -1.79 -55.38 17.44
N LYS A 11 -2.96 -55.78 16.90
CA LYS A 11 -3.97 -54.81 16.44
C LYS A 11 -4.53 -53.96 17.58
N GLY A 12 -4.73 -54.55 18.75
CA GLY A 12 -5.19 -53.83 19.94
C GLY A 12 -4.18 -52.77 20.40
N GLU A 13 -2.93 -53.19 20.61
CA GLU A 13 -1.85 -52.31 21.07
C GLU A 13 -1.52 -51.22 20.04
N SER A 14 -1.43 -51.56 18.76
CA SER A 14 -1.18 -50.57 17.70
C SER A 14 -2.30 -49.53 17.60
N PHE A 15 -3.56 -49.94 17.80
CA PHE A 15 -4.70 -49.02 17.79
C PHE A 15 -4.69 -48.10 19.02
N GLU A 16 -4.27 -48.58 20.19
CA GLU A 16 -4.10 -47.77 21.39
C GLU A 16 -2.99 -46.71 21.20
N LEU A 17 -1.83 -47.12 20.68
CA LEU A 17 -0.73 -46.20 20.38
C LEU A 17 -1.13 -45.14 19.33
N PHE A 18 -1.87 -45.55 18.30
CA PHE A 18 -2.36 -44.62 17.28
C PHE A 18 -3.35 -43.60 17.86
N GLN A 19 -4.27 -44.03 18.74
CA GLN A 19 -5.18 -43.11 19.42
C GLN A 19 -4.44 -42.12 20.33
N ALA A 20 -3.42 -42.59 21.06
CA ALA A 20 -2.57 -41.72 21.86
C ALA A 20 -1.82 -40.70 21.00
N MET A 21 -1.28 -41.11 19.84
CA MET A 21 -0.66 -40.21 18.87
C MET A 21 -1.64 -39.13 18.38
N LEU A 22 -2.87 -39.51 18.03
CA LEU A 22 -3.89 -38.57 17.58
C LEU A 22 -4.29 -37.57 18.68
N ALA A 23 -4.37 -38.01 19.94
CA ALA A 23 -4.62 -37.12 21.07
C ALA A 23 -3.49 -36.08 21.22
N ASN A 24 -2.24 -36.53 21.16
CA ASN A 24 -1.06 -35.65 21.21
C ASN A 24 -1.01 -34.67 20.04
N LEU A 25 -1.33 -35.13 18.82
CA LEU A 25 -1.37 -34.27 17.63
C LEU A 25 -2.39 -33.14 17.79
N ARG A 26 -3.60 -33.46 18.27
CA ARG A 26 -4.65 -32.46 18.54
C ARG A 26 -4.16 -31.41 19.54
N GLN A 27 -3.54 -31.83 20.63
CA GLN A 27 -2.99 -30.92 21.64
C GLN A 27 -1.86 -30.05 21.09
N ALA A 28 -1.00 -30.60 20.24
CA ALA A 28 0.08 -29.85 19.61
C ALA A 28 -0.45 -28.75 18.68
N VAL A 29 -1.42 -29.09 17.82
CA VAL A 29 -2.02 -28.10 16.89
C VAL A 29 -2.74 -27.00 17.65
N THR A 30 -3.57 -27.34 18.65
CA THR A 30 -4.29 -26.33 19.43
C THR A 30 -3.34 -25.45 20.22
N SER A 31 -2.28 -26.02 20.81
CA SER A 31 -1.26 -25.24 21.50
C SER A 31 -0.52 -24.29 20.55
N GLN A 32 -0.20 -24.74 19.34
CA GLN A 32 0.46 -23.91 18.35
C GLN A 32 -0.42 -22.74 17.93
N MET A 33 -1.71 -22.98 17.66
CA MET A 33 -2.65 -21.91 17.30
C MET A 33 -2.87 -20.92 18.44
N ALA A 34 -2.92 -21.37 19.69
CA ALA A 34 -3.09 -20.51 20.86
C ALA A 34 -1.87 -19.61 21.13
N ARG A 35 -0.69 -19.94 20.59
CA ARG A 35 0.54 -19.14 20.71
C ARG A 35 0.74 -18.15 19.56
N VAL A 36 -0.16 -18.13 18.57
CA VAL A 36 -0.06 -17.17 17.46
C VAL A 36 -0.39 -15.78 17.98
N GLU A 37 0.63 -14.96 18.16
CA GLU A 37 0.48 -13.53 18.40
C GLU A 37 0.37 -12.82 17.05
N LEU A 38 -0.77 -12.16 16.83
CA LEU A 38 -0.93 -11.28 15.68
C LEU A 38 -0.30 -9.94 16.03
N VAL A 39 0.85 -9.64 15.42
CA VAL A 39 1.43 -8.30 15.48
C VAL A 39 0.50 -7.35 14.72
N GLN A 40 -0.36 -6.67 15.45
CA GLN A 40 -1.01 -5.47 14.93
C GLN A 40 0.00 -4.34 15.02
N GLU A 41 0.52 -3.94 13.88
CA GLU A 41 1.34 -2.73 13.80
C GLU A 41 0.46 -1.53 14.14
N ASP A 42 0.95 -0.66 15.02
CA ASP A 42 0.30 0.60 15.34
C ASP A 42 0.16 1.42 14.03
N PRO A 43 -1.05 1.87 13.64
CA PRO A 43 -1.24 2.66 12.43
C PRO A 43 -0.34 3.91 12.39
N LEU A 44 0.05 4.43 13.56
CA LEU A 44 0.98 5.55 13.67
C LEU A 44 2.43 5.14 13.40
N ALA A 45 2.82 3.91 13.76
CA ALA A 45 4.13 3.34 13.45
C ALA A 45 4.23 2.98 11.96
N GLN A 46 3.16 2.44 11.35
CA GLN A 46 3.07 2.22 9.91
C GLN A 46 3.18 3.52 9.12
N ALA A 47 2.47 4.57 9.53
CA ALA A 47 2.57 5.88 8.90
C ALA A 47 3.99 6.47 9.00
N LYS A 48 4.65 6.31 10.15
CA LYS A 48 6.05 6.74 10.35
C LYS A 48 7.03 5.93 9.50
N GLN A 49 6.86 4.61 9.41
CA GLN A 49 7.70 3.75 8.58
C GLN A 49 7.49 4.02 7.08
N ALA A 50 6.25 4.23 6.64
CA ALA A 50 5.93 4.62 5.27
C ALA A 50 6.52 6.00 4.92
N ALA A 51 6.43 6.98 5.84
CA ALA A 51 7.04 8.29 5.67
C ALA A 51 8.57 8.22 5.64
N ALA A 52 9.19 7.43 6.53
CA ALA A 52 10.64 7.23 6.58
C ALA A 52 11.16 6.54 5.31
N LYS A 53 10.39 5.58 4.75
CA LYS A 53 10.72 4.92 3.49
C LYS A 53 10.62 5.87 2.29
N MET A 54 9.60 6.73 2.25
CA MET A 54 9.46 7.79 1.24
C MET A 54 10.61 8.81 1.31
N LEU A 55 11.13 9.09 2.50
CA LEU A 55 12.29 9.97 2.70
C LEU A 55 13.61 9.29 2.29
N ALA A 56 13.77 8.00 2.56
CA ALA A 56 14.96 7.23 2.21
C ALA A 56 15.07 6.93 0.70
N ASP A 57 13.92 6.68 0.04
CA ASP A 57 13.86 6.58 -1.43
C ASP A 57 13.97 7.96 -2.12
N GLY A 58 13.96 9.06 -1.34
CA GLY A 58 14.12 10.44 -1.81
C GLY A 58 15.57 10.93 -1.90
N GLU A 59 16.57 10.17 -1.44
CA GLU A 59 18.00 10.46 -1.63
C GLU A 59 18.54 9.86 -2.95
N GLY A 60 17.70 9.82 -3.98
CA GLY A 60 18.07 9.46 -5.35
C GLY A 60 17.89 10.67 -6.26
N SER A 61 18.98 11.44 -6.42
CA SER A 61 19.16 12.52 -7.40
C SER A 61 18.09 13.62 -7.42
N ASP A 62 18.35 14.69 -6.66
CA ASP A 62 18.05 16.07 -7.06
C ASP A 62 18.74 16.36 -8.40
N GLU A 63 18.18 15.83 -9.48
CA GLU A 63 18.35 16.37 -10.82
C GLU A 63 16.93 16.58 -11.36
N PHE A 64 16.23 17.48 -10.68
CA PHE A 64 15.02 18.09 -11.22
C PHE A 64 15.46 18.93 -12.43
N ASP A 65 15.53 18.27 -13.58
CA ASP A 65 15.52 18.93 -14.87
C ASP A 65 14.17 19.66 -14.99
N ALA A 66 14.20 20.94 -14.65
CA ALA A 66 13.08 21.86 -14.77
C ALA A 66 12.68 22.13 -16.24
N SER A 67 13.17 21.34 -17.20
CA SER A 67 12.82 21.44 -18.62
C SER A 67 11.75 20.42 -19.08
N GLU A 68 11.26 19.53 -18.21
CA GLU A 68 10.26 18.50 -18.55
C GLU A 68 8.86 18.72 -17.92
N TYR A 69 8.52 19.96 -17.59
CA TYR A 69 7.10 20.35 -17.52
C TYR A 69 6.85 21.32 -18.65
N GLY A 70 6.28 20.79 -19.72
CA GLY A 70 5.95 21.50 -20.94
C GLY A 70 5.44 22.89 -20.65
N ASP A 71 6.23 23.88 -21.06
CA ASP A 71 5.71 25.15 -21.51
C ASP A 71 4.82 24.79 -22.72
N GLU A 72 3.57 24.41 -22.45
CA GLU A 72 2.51 24.61 -23.43
C GLU A 72 2.46 26.12 -23.59
N GLU A 73 3.23 26.62 -24.57
CA GLU A 73 3.17 27.98 -25.07
C GLU A 73 1.68 28.30 -25.21
N LEU A 74 1.19 29.13 -24.29
CA LEU A 74 -0.15 29.69 -24.39
C LEU A 74 -0.20 30.33 -25.78
N ASP A 75 -1.03 29.82 -26.70
CA ASP A 75 -1.16 30.41 -28.03
C ASP A 75 -1.77 31.82 -27.90
N PHE A 76 -0.90 32.82 -27.75
CA PHE A 76 -1.29 34.21 -27.58
C PHE A 76 -1.92 34.82 -28.84
N SER A 77 -2.01 34.08 -29.94
CA SER A 77 -2.54 34.55 -31.22
C SER A 77 -4.02 34.97 -31.13
N ASN A 78 -4.77 34.46 -30.15
CA ASN A 78 -6.19 34.76 -29.95
C ASN A 78 -6.46 35.74 -28.79
N LEU A 79 -5.42 36.31 -28.17
CA LEU A 79 -5.57 37.23 -27.04
C LEU A 79 -5.47 38.71 -27.47
N PRO A 80 -6.27 39.61 -26.87
CA PRO A 80 -6.16 41.05 -27.12
C PRO A 80 -4.76 41.60 -26.78
N GLU A 81 -4.37 42.66 -27.48
CA GLU A 81 -3.08 43.33 -27.25
C GLU A 81 -2.97 43.81 -25.79
N GLY A 82 -1.84 43.49 -25.14
CA GLY A 82 -1.58 43.79 -23.73
C GLY A 82 -1.91 42.65 -22.74
N TRP A 83 -2.52 41.54 -23.18
CA TRP A 83 -2.87 40.42 -22.30
C TRP A 83 -1.78 39.34 -22.23
N GLN A 84 -0.77 39.44 -23.09
CA GLN A 84 0.36 38.51 -23.25
C GLN A 84 1.21 38.35 -21.98
N ASN A 85 1.24 39.37 -21.12
CA ASN A 85 1.99 39.35 -19.87
C ASN A 85 1.15 38.94 -18.65
N THR A 86 -0.12 38.54 -18.84
CA THR A 86 -0.99 38.12 -17.74
C THR A 86 -0.59 36.73 -17.26
N ARG A 87 -0.15 36.59 -16.00
CA ARG A 87 0.23 35.28 -15.48
C ARG A 87 -0.99 34.38 -15.33
N ARG A 88 -0.78 33.07 -15.50
CA ARG A 88 -1.84 32.03 -15.44
C ARG A 88 -2.74 32.12 -14.18
N ASN A 89 -2.22 32.59 -13.04
CA ASN A 89 -2.95 32.70 -11.77
C ASN A 89 -3.45 34.13 -11.43
N ASP A 90 -3.11 35.14 -12.22
CA ASP A 90 -3.52 36.53 -11.99
C ASP A 90 -5.02 36.74 -12.26
N PRO A 91 -5.65 37.81 -11.71
CA PRO A 91 -7.02 38.15 -12.05
C PRO A 91 -7.16 38.42 -13.56
N CYS A 92 -8.19 37.85 -14.18
CA CYS A 92 -8.39 38.00 -15.61
C CYS A 92 -8.73 39.47 -15.96
N PRO A 93 -8.05 40.09 -16.95
CA PRO A 93 -8.26 41.50 -17.31
C PRO A 93 -9.63 41.81 -17.91
N CYS A 94 -10.46 40.79 -18.21
CA CYS A 94 -11.86 40.97 -18.65
C CYS A 94 -12.80 41.48 -17.55
N GLY A 95 -12.33 41.61 -16.30
CA GLY A 95 -13.17 42.03 -15.17
C GLY A 95 -14.10 40.94 -14.62
N SER A 96 -13.95 39.67 -15.02
CA SER A 96 -14.80 38.57 -14.57
C SER A 96 -14.59 38.13 -13.11
N GLY A 97 -13.54 38.64 -12.44
CA GLY A 97 -13.16 38.24 -11.09
C GLY A 97 -12.56 36.83 -10.97
N LYS A 98 -12.42 36.09 -12.07
CA LYS A 98 -11.81 34.75 -12.10
C LYS A 98 -10.30 34.84 -12.39
N LYS A 99 -9.52 33.85 -11.93
CA LYS A 99 -8.11 33.71 -12.33
C LYS A 99 -8.01 33.46 -13.84
N PHE A 100 -6.93 33.93 -14.47
CA PHE A 100 -6.75 33.87 -15.93
C PHE A 100 -6.94 32.45 -16.49
N LYS A 101 -6.34 31.43 -15.86
CA LYS A 101 -6.51 29.99 -16.21
C LYS A 101 -7.93 29.43 -16.12
N HIS A 102 -8.82 30.11 -15.41
CA HIS A 102 -10.21 29.71 -15.23
C HIS A 102 -11.16 30.57 -16.06
N CYS A 103 -10.62 31.47 -16.88
CA CYS A 103 -11.36 32.35 -17.76
C CYS A 103 -10.80 32.24 -19.20
N HIS A 104 -10.12 33.27 -19.68
CA HIS A 104 -9.61 33.35 -21.06
C HIS A 104 -8.32 32.54 -21.30
N GLY A 105 -7.67 32.03 -20.25
CA GLY A 105 -6.58 31.05 -20.35
C GLY A 105 -7.04 29.62 -20.08
N LYS A 106 -8.36 29.34 -20.20
CA LYS A 106 -8.92 27.99 -19.93
C LYS A 106 -8.81 27.04 -21.12
N TYR A 107 -8.74 27.56 -22.33
CA TYR A 107 -8.46 26.80 -23.55
C TYR A 107 -7.83 27.74 -24.56
N VAL A 108 -6.53 27.95 -24.37
CA VAL A 108 -5.57 28.16 -25.45
C VAL A 108 -4.33 27.38 -25.06
#